data_AF-A0A8T1G924-F1
#
_entry.id   AF-A0A8T1G924-F1
#
_cell.length_a   1.000
_cell.length_b   1.000
_cell.length_c   1.000
_cell.angle_alpha   90.00
_cell.angle_beta   90.00
_cell.angle_gamma   90.00
#
_symmetry.space_group_name_H-M   'P 1'
#
loop_
_entity.id
_entity.type
_entity.pdbx_description
1 polymer ?
#
loop_
_entity_poly.entity_id
_entity_poly.type
_entity_poly.pdbx_seq_one_letter_code
_entity_poly.pdbx_strand_id
1 'polypeptide(L)'
;MPGAHRYASSPRRQRWLMVAVGVFALYCMFMFQMRLWSAASHADLRANVINADRAPVAIDRSSIKQNQEPQHVTREDAEVTQQPFDVQVVEPTEPATEAVKEQQNLRVVDPSLSTPGAVIVSTPEPSATHAAAPITAFGAPAIPIATGQAASALADRHDIVSGYAAAMRYLANYRVPEGSDEQLFLFFVCGDENGEQTTWRRVCVDASKLVYDVFAKSPARNRLLTIHAGSKQDWSAANAFFKDGDLKVKMIPALMQWHGGRPGAKRATSGMIIEESILYEPLLRYLFKNQDVPDPLLAPEKIASKEIVVLKGYKNYRLYIDGIAAGENPSLTASIGPMFLFLIAGRLGNNDRLWCPYCRYSEISVEYAFYAFAPPGSRLVKVETVNSYATWKNPANDWKGDTSLMVRGVPWMYRANLDTEARSFSFERVSERFDRPEAVRGIFQGWKNPV
;
A
#
# COMPACT_ATOMS: atom_id res chain seq x y z
N MET A 1 -74.41 24.48 -22.75
CA MET A 1 -73.22 25.12 -22.17
C MET A 1 -73.17 24.85 -20.67
N PRO A 2 -72.14 24.15 -20.18
CA PRO A 2 -71.54 24.45 -18.88
C PRO A 2 -70.01 24.60 -19.07
N GLY A 3 -69.28 25.56 -18.50
CA GLY A 3 -69.38 26.13 -17.17
C GLY A 3 -68.13 25.70 -16.37
N ALA A 4 -66.94 26.12 -16.82
CA ALA A 4 -65.66 25.72 -16.25
C ALA A 4 -65.37 26.42 -14.92
N HIS A 5 -65.18 25.66 -13.84
CA HIS A 5 -64.64 26.16 -12.57
C HIS A 5 -63.15 25.81 -12.46
N ARG A 6 -62.30 26.84 -12.54
CA ARG A 6 -60.87 26.78 -12.20
C ARG A 6 -60.70 26.83 -10.69
N TYR A 7 -60.03 25.83 -10.10
CA TYR A 7 -59.60 25.84 -8.71
C TYR A 7 -58.40 26.79 -8.54
N ALA A 8 -58.60 27.88 -7.79
CA ALA A 8 -57.51 28.76 -7.36
C ALA A 8 -56.75 28.11 -6.20
N SER A 9 -55.50 27.70 -6.44
CA SER A 9 -54.59 27.25 -5.38
C SER A 9 -54.15 28.45 -4.53
N SER A 10 -54.37 28.39 -3.22
CA SER A 10 -54.01 29.52 -2.34
C SER A 10 -52.49 29.71 -2.26
N PRO A 11 -51.98 30.95 -2.38
CA PRO A 11 -50.53 31.24 -2.42
C PRO A 11 -49.82 30.86 -1.10
N ARG A 12 -50.56 30.75 0.00
CA ARG A 12 -50.06 30.27 1.30
C ARG A 12 -49.72 28.79 1.27
N ARG A 13 -50.54 27.96 0.62
CA ARG A 13 -50.33 26.50 0.54
C ARG A 13 -49.13 26.16 -0.35
N GLN A 14 -48.94 26.93 -1.42
CA GLN A 14 -47.81 26.80 -2.33
C GLN A 14 -46.48 27.22 -1.67
N ARG A 15 -46.49 28.25 -0.81
CA ARG A 15 -45.32 28.64 0.00
C ARG A 15 -44.94 27.57 1.02
N TRP A 16 -45.91 26.97 1.72
CA TRP A 16 -45.63 25.88 2.66
C TRP A 16 -45.10 24.62 1.97
N LEU A 17 -45.61 24.29 0.78
CA LEU A 17 -45.07 23.20 -0.04
C LEU A 17 -43.61 23.45 -0.46
N MET A 18 -43.27 24.66 -0.89
CA MET A 18 -41.90 25.03 -1.26
C MET A 18 -40.94 24.91 -0.06
N VAL A 19 -41.36 25.35 1.13
CA VAL A 19 -40.56 25.23 2.36
C VAL A 19 -40.39 23.75 2.74
N ALA A 20 -41.45 22.95 2.69
CA ALA A 20 -41.39 21.52 3.00
C ALA A 20 -40.46 20.76 2.04
N VAL A 21 -40.52 21.07 0.74
CA VAL A 21 -39.61 20.51 -0.27
C VAL A 21 -38.16 20.95 -0.02
N GLY A 22 -37.92 22.21 0.35
CA GLY A 22 -36.60 22.70 0.70
C GLY A 22 -35.99 22.02 1.93
N VAL A 23 -36.78 21.83 3.00
CA VAL A 23 -36.36 21.12 4.20
C VAL A 23 -36.11 19.64 3.90
N PHE A 24 -36.95 19.01 3.09
CA PHE A 24 -36.76 17.61 2.66
C PHE A 24 -35.47 17.44 1.84
N ALA A 25 -35.19 18.35 0.90
CA ALA A 25 -33.96 18.33 0.11
C ALA A 25 -32.71 18.50 1.00
N LEU A 26 -32.75 19.41 1.98
CA LEU A 26 -31.68 19.58 2.96
C LEU A 26 -31.48 18.33 3.83
N TYR A 27 -32.58 17.70 4.27
CA TYR A 27 -32.52 16.44 5.02
C TYR A 27 -31.92 15.30 4.18
N CYS A 28 -32.30 15.17 2.91
CA CYS A 28 -31.71 14.20 1.99
C CYS A 28 -30.22 14.47 1.73
N MET A 29 -29.80 15.73 1.56
CA MET A 29 -28.38 16.09 1.44
C MET A 29 -27.61 15.76 2.71
N PHE A 30 -28.17 16.07 3.88
CA PHE A 30 -27.56 15.74 5.17
C PHE A 30 -27.43 14.22 5.36
N MET A 31 -28.48 13.45 5.07
CA MET A 31 -28.45 11.99 5.15
C MET A 31 -27.45 11.38 4.15
N PHE A 32 -27.33 11.93 2.94
CA PHE A 32 -26.35 11.49 1.96
C PHE A 32 -24.91 11.80 2.41
N GLN A 33 -24.66 12.99 2.95
CA GLN A 33 -23.38 13.36 3.55
C GLN A 33 -23.04 12.48 4.75
N MET A 34 -24.00 12.22 5.64
CA MET A 34 -23.84 11.31 6.79
C MET A 34 -23.58 9.87 6.36
N ARG A 35 -24.23 9.37 5.30
CA ARG A 35 -23.98 8.02 4.78
C ARG A 35 -22.57 7.90 4.20
N LEU A 36 -22.12 8.91 3.46
CA LEU A 36 -20.75 8.99 2.93
C LEU A 36 -19.72 9.10 4.06
N TRP A 37 -20.00 9.88 5.10
CA TRP A 37 -19.17 9.95 6.31
C TRP A 37 -19.14 8.64 7.10
N SER A 38 -20.27 7.93 7.20
CA SER A 38 -20.34 6.61 7.85
C SER A 38 -19.55 5.56 7.08
N ALA A 39 -19.58 5.60 5.74
CA ALA A 39 -18.80 4.68 4.91
C ALA A 39 -17.29 4.95 5.02
N ALA A 40 -16.88 6.23 5.12
CA ALA A 40 -15.49 6.61 5.35
C ALA A 40 -15.01 6.27 6.77
N SER A 41 -15.84 6.50 7.80
CA SER A 41 -15.51 6.18 9.19
C SER A 41 -15.57 4.68 9.51
N HIS A 42 -16.40 3.89 8.82
CA HIS A 42 -16.37 2.42 8.92
C HIS A 42 -15.07 1.82 8.37
N ALA A 43 -14.39 2.49 7.44
CA ALA A 43 -13.05 2.11 7.01
C ALA A 43 -11.99 2.42 8.09
N ASP A 44 -12.10 3.58 8.76
CA ASP A 44 -11.19 3.99 9.85
C ASP A 44 -11.42 3.19 11.16
N LEU A 45 -12.65 2.76 11.46
CA LEU A 45 -12.96 1.96 12.64
C LEU A 45 -12.57 0.50 12.47
N ARG A 46 -12.78 -0.11 11.28
CA ARG A 46 -12.38 -1.52 11.04
C ARG A 46 -10.87 -1.75 11.09
N ALA A 47 -10.05 -0.72 10.84
CA ALA A 47 -8.60 -0.79 11.01
C ALA A 47 -8.17 -0.86 12.49
N ASN A 48 -9.08 -0.55 13.43
CA ASN A 48 -8.83 -0.59 14.88
C ASN A 48 -9.66 -1.66 15.61
N VAL A 49 -10.47 -2.46 14.91
CA VAL A 49 -11.22 -3.56 15.55
C VAL A 49 -10.30 -4.77 15.66
N ILE A 50 -9.63 -4.88 16.81
CA ILE A 50 -8.99 -6.12 17.28
C ILE A 50 -10.11 -7.11 17.63
N ASN A 51 -10.72 -7.75 16.63
CA ASN A 51 -11.65 -8.86 16.87
C ASN A 51 -10.84 -10.16 16.95
N ALA A 52 -10.75 -10.71 18.17
CA ALA A 52 -10.18 -12.03 18.42
C ALA A 52 -11.02 -13.17 17.83
N ASP A 53 -12.28 -12.90 17.45
CA ASP A 53 -13.26 -13.95 17.09
C ASP A 53 -13.74 -13.87 15.64
N ARG A 54 -12.82 -13.79 14.67
CA ARG A 54 -13.20 -14.02 13.27
C ARG A 54 -12.95 -15.47 12.90
N ALA A 55 -14.04 -16.19 12.63
CA ALA A 55 -14.03 -17.55 12.09
C ALA A 55 -13.15 -17.64 10.83
N PRO A 56 -12.47 -18.78 10.60
CA PRO A 56 -11.49 -18.91 9.53
C PRO A 56 -12.12 -18.66 8.15
N VAL A 57 -11.49 -17.77 7.38
CA VAL A 57 -11.73 -17.68 5.94
C VAL A 57 -10.99 -18.85 5.32
N ALA A 58 -11.74 -19.87 4.91
CA ALA A 58 -11.21 -20.93 4.07
C ALA A 58 -10.79 -20.31 2.74
N ILE A 59 -9.49 -20.23 2.48
CA ILE A 59 -8.97 -19.96 1.15
C ILE A 59 -9.22 -21.24 0.34
N ASP A 60 -10.25 -21.19 -0.49
CA ASP A 60 -10.59 -22.28 -1.40
C ASP A 60 -9.46 -22.43 -2.43
N ARG A 61 -8.55 -23.38 -2.15
CA ARG A 61 -7.59 -23.87 -3.13
C ARG A 61 -8.38 -24.66 -4.17
N SER A 62 -8.86 -23.97 -5.20
CA SER A 62 -9.35 -24.61 -6.42
C SER A 62 -8.20 -25.44 -7.01
N SER A 63 -8.29 -26.74 -6.79
CA SER A 63 -7.40 -27.74 -7.37
C SER A 63 -7.65 -27.75 -8.87
N ILE A 64 -6.59 -27.51 -9.64
CA ILE A 64 -6.58 -27.70 -11.09
C ILE A 64 -6.89 -29.19 -11.32
N LYS A 65 -8.09 -29.47 -11.86
CA LYS A 65 -8.55 -30.82 -12.18
C LYS A 65 -7.63 -31.44 -13.22
N GLN A 66 -6.87 -32.45 -12.81
CA GLN A 66 -6.29 -33.44 -13.71
C GLN A 66 -7.27 -34.62 -13.77
N ASN A 67 -7.63 -35.03 -14.99
CA ASN A 67 -8.64 -36.05 -15.28
C ASN A 67 -8.40 -37.38 -14.53
N GLN A 68 -9.41 -37.87 -13.80
CA GLN A 68 -9.66 -39.30 -13.62
C GLN A 68 -11.10 -39.57 -13.11
N GLU A 69 -11.76 -40.53 -13.77
CA GLU A 69 -13.08 -41.12 -13.45
C GLU A 69 -12.95 -42.23 -12.35
N PRO A 70 -14.03 -42.81 -11.78
CA PRO A 70 -14.32 -42.70 -10.34
C PRO A 70 -14.43 -44.04 -9.57
N GLN A 71 -14.70 -43.91 -8.26
CA GLN A 71 -15.06 -44.93 -7.23
C GLN A 71 -13.86 -45.48 -6.43
N HIS A 72 -13.87 -45.53 -5.10
CA HIS A 72 -14.94 -46.07 -4.24
C HIS A 72 -14.96 -45.39 -2.86
N VAL A 73 -16.17 -45.29 -2.29
CA VAL A 73 -16.48 -44.77 -0.96
C VAL A 73 -16.14 -45.80 0.11
N THR A 74 -15.56 -45.39 1.25
CA THR A 74 -15.91 -45.92 2.58
C THR A 74 -15.60 -44.86 3.65
N ARG A 75 -16.58 -44.63 4.53
CA ARG A 75 -16.61 -43.69 5.66
C ARG A 75 -16.73 -44.53 6.93
N GLU A 76 -15.94 -44.20 7.95
CA GLU A 76 -16.07 -44.57 9.38
C GLU A 76 -15.03 -43.70 10.12
N ASP A 77 -15.12 -43.38 11.41
CA ASP A 77 -16.19 -42.85 12.24
C ASP A 77 -15.50 -42.02 13.35
N ALA A 78 -16.28 -41.29 14.15
CA ALA A 78 -15.83 -40.29 15.12
C ALA A 78 -15.61 -40.82 16.55
N GLU A 79 -14.77 -40.13 17.35
CA GLU A 79 -14.83 -40.02 18.83
C GLU A 79 -13.79 -38.96 19.29
N VAL A 80 -14.12 -37.75 19.76
CA VAL A 80 -14.57 -37.30 21.10
C VAL A 80 -13.78 -37.98 22.23
N THR A 81 -13.07 -37.25 23.11
CA THR A 81 -13.53 -37.02 24.52
C THR A 81 -12.51 -36.20 25.38
N GLN A 82 -13.05 -35.18 26.08
CA GLN A 82 -12.75 -34.62 27.44
C GLN A 82 -11.48 -33.81 27.86
N GLN A 83 -11.78 -32.60 28.36
CA GLN A 83 -11.17 -31.80 29.47
C GLN A 83 -11.44 -32.44 30.87
N PRO A 84 -11.05 -31.93 32.07
CA PRO A 84 -10.59 -30.56 32.47
C PRO A 84 -9.45 -30.52 33.55
N PHE A 85 -9.06 -29.35 34.07
CA PHE A 85 -8.89 -29.04 35.52
C PHE A 85 -8.54 -27.55 35.78
N ASP A 86 -9.23 -26.95 36.77
CA ASP A 86 -9.08 -25.62 37.39
C ASP A 86 -8.01 -25.59 38.51
N VAL A 87 -7.36 -24.44 38.77
CA VAL A 87 -6.97 -23.93 40.12
C VAL A 87 -6.77 -22.39 40.09
N GLN A 88 -7.43 -21.66 41.01
CA GLN A 88 -7.23 -20.25 41.40
C GLN A 88 -6.11 -20.09 42.46
N VAL A 89 -5.58 -18.86 42.67
CA VAL A 89 -5.44 -18.17 44.00
C VAL A 89 -4.56 -16.90 43.95
N VAL A 90 -5.19 -15.76 44.29
CA VAL A 90 -4.83 -14.65 45.24
C VAL A 90 -3.74 -13.59 44.94
N GLU A 91 -4.17 -12.33 45.12
CA GLU A 91 -3.49 -11.02 45.18
C GLU A 91 -3.08 -10.67 46.64
N PRO A 92 -2.14 -9.72 46.92
CA PRO A 92 -2.57 -8.36 47.34
C PRO A 92 -1.59 -7.17 47.08
N THR A 93 -2.16 -6.01 46.71
CA THR A 93 -2.00 -4.60 47.23
C THR A 93 -0.63 -3.84 47.28
N GLU A 94 -0.56 -2.73 46.50
CA GLU A 94 0.00 -1.33 46.64
C GLU A 94 0.95 -0.87 47.81
N PRO A 95 1.66 0.33 47.77
CA PRO A 95 1.35 1.60 47.08
C PRO A 95 2.49 2.53 46.52
N ALA A 96 2.06 3.50 45.69
CA ALA A 96 2.43 4.92 45.50
C ALA A 96 3.87 5.47 45.49
N THR A 97 4.20 6.30 44.46
CA THR A 97 4.69 7.70 44.66
C THR A 97 4.65 8.55 43.38
N GLU A 98 4.21 9.81 43.52
CA GLU A 98 4.19 10.90 42.54
C GLU A 98 5.58 11.49 42.27
N ALA A 99 5.80 12.04 41.07
CA ALA A 99 6.70 13.18 40.86
C ALA A 99 6.30 14.02 39.63
N VAL A 100 6.43 15.34 39.79
CA VAL A 100 5.84 16.45 39.05
C VAL A 100 6.93 17.22 38.27
N LYS A 101 6.57 17.76 37.08
CA LYS A 101 7.22 18.84 36.28
C LYS A 101 8.61 18.49 35.67
N GLU A 102 8.98 18.94 34.47
CA GLU A 102 9.02 20.34 34.02
C GLU A 102 9.11 20.44 32.48
N GLN A 103 8.37 21.39 31.90
CA GLN A 103 8.51 21.85 30.53
C GLN A 103 9.68 22.83 30.43
N GLN A 104 10.57 22.67 29.46
CA GLN A 104 11.31 23.81 28.89
C GLN A 104 11.36 23.76 27.37
N ASN A 105 10.67 24.74 26.78
CA ASN A 105 10.78 25.18 25.41
C ASN A 105 12.12 25.90 25.22
N LEU A 106 12.82 25.64 24.12
CA LEU A 106 13.77 26.59 23.55
C LEU A 106 13.57 26.64 22.04
N ARG A 107 12.80 27.66 21.63
CA ARG A 107 12.82 28.24 20.30
C ARG A 107 14.06 29.13 20.22
N VAL A 108 14.84 28.98 19.15
CA VAL A 108 15.73 30.04 18.65
C VAL A 108 15.33 30.31 17.20
N VAL A 109 15.18 31.58 16.89
CA VAL A 109 14.71 32.15 15.63
C VAL A 109 15.91 32.82 14.94
N ASP A 110 16.25 32.31 13.75
CA ASP A 110 16.71 32.98 12.50
C ASP A 110 17.98 33.88 12.47
N PRO A 111 18.67 34.04 11.31
CA PRO A 111 18.07 34.66 10.12
C PRO A 111 18.43 34.10 8.71
N SER A 112 17.56 34.53 7.79
CA SER A 112 17.50 34.40 6.32
C SER A 112 18.68 34.98 5.51
N LEU A 113 18.87 34.45 4.27
CA LEU A 113 19.34 35.06 2.98
C LEU A 113 19.95 33.90 2.13
N SER A 114 19.80 33.69 0.81
CA SER A 114 19.27 34.39 -0.36
C SER A 114 19.06 33.39 -1.51
N THR A 115 18.15 33.67 -2.45
CA THR A 115 18.07 33.06 -3.80
C THR A 115 19.14 33.69 -4.72
N PRO A 116 19.75 32.93 -5.65
CA PRO A 116 19.43 33.03 -7.09
C PRO A 116 19.41 31.61 -7.74
N GLY A 117 18.81 31.29 -8.88
CA GLY A 117 18.63 31.99 -10.14
C GLY A 117 18.88 30.95 -11.26
N ALA A 118 18.07 30.96 -12.32
CA ALA A 118 18.08 30.00 -13.42
C ALA A 118 19.45 29.86 -14.12
N VAL A 119 19.78 28.66 -14.60
CA VAL A 119 20.86 28.45 -15.58
C VAL A 119 20.30 27.74 -16.81
N ILE A 120 20.51 28.42 -17.94
CA ILE A 120 20.11 28.10 -19.30
C ILE A 120 21.21 27.24 -19.95
N VAL A 121 20.77 26.38 -20.87
CA VAL A 121 21.54 25.54 -21.79
C VAL A 121 22.53 26.37 -22.62
N SER A 122 23.78 25.90 -22.74
CA SER A 122 24.68 26.29 -23.83
C SER A 122 25.38 25.06 -24.42
N THR A 123 25.04 24.77 -25.66
CA THR A 123 25.74 23.88 -26.60
C THR A 123 27.07 24.51 -27.05
N PRO A 124 28.05 23.69 -27.44
CA PRO A 124 28.81 24.00 -28.65
C PRO A 124 28.85 22.82 -29.65
N GLU A 125 28.78 23.16 -30.93
CA GLU A 125 28.97 22.31 -32.12
C GLU A 125 30.02 23.01 -33.03
N PRO A 126 30.62 22.39 -34.06
CA PRO A 126 31.11 21.02 -34.27
C PRO A 126 32.63 20.99 -34.58
N SER A 127 33.25 19.81 -34.47
CA SER A 127 34.39 19.45 -35.33
C SER A 127 34.20 18.04 -35.89
N ALA A 128 34.49 17.91 -37.17
CA ALA A 128 33.91 16.94 -38.08
C ALA A 128 34.67 15.60 -38.19
N THR A 129 33.90 14.58 -38.59
CA THR A 129 34.24 13.38 -39.38
C THR A 129 35.14 12.31 -38.76
N HIS A 130 34.56 11.16 -38.41
CA HIS A 130 35.05 9.86 -38.90
C HIS A 130 33.95 8.78 -38.84
N ALA A 131 33.64 8.26 -40.02
CA ALA A 131 33.15 6.92 -40.39
C ALA A 131 32.03 6.24 -39.58
N ALA A 132 30.95 5.88 -40.32
CA ALA A 132 29.85 5.04 -39.90
C ALA A 132 30.28 3.58 -39.59
N ALA A 133 29.75 3.05 -38.48
CA ALA A 133 29.59 1.63 -38.21
C ALA A 133 28.31 1.42 -37.35
N PRO A 134 27.59 0.30 -37.51
CA PRO A 134 26.18 0.18 -37.15
C PRO A 134 25.95 0.08 -35.64
N ILE A 135 24.83 0.64 -35.19
CA ILE A 135 24.35 0.56 -33.81
C ILE A 135 23.93 -0.89 -33.55
N THR A 136 24.77 -1.62 -32.82
CA THR A 136 24.47 -2.94 -32.28
C THR A 136 23.29 -2.81 -31.32
N ALA A 137 22.24 -3.60 -31.56
CA ALA A 137 21.16 -3.79 -30.61
C ALA A 137 21.76 -4.23 -29.26
N PHE A 138 21.44 -3.50 -28.19
CA PHE A 138 21.75 -3.94 -26.82
C PHE A 138 20.93 -5.19 -26.51
N GLY A 139 21.52 -6.35 -26.82
CA GLY A 139 21.05 -7.64 -26.39
C GLY A 139 20.98 -7.70 -24.86
N ALA A 140 19.96 -8.39 -24.36
CA ALA A 140 19.74 -8.65 -22.95
C ALA A 140 21.05 -9.08 -22.25
N PRO A 141 21.37 -8.56 -21.06
CA PRO A 141 22.52 -9.05 -20.31
C PRO A 141 22.27 -10.51 -19.96
N ALA A 142 23.12 -11.39 -20.50
CA ALA A 142 23.21 -12.78 -20.08
C ALA A 142 23.52 -12.82 -18.59
N ILE A 143 22.60 -13.36 -17.80
CA ILE A 143 22.79 -13.60 -16.37
C ILE A 143 23.88 -14.66 -16.25
N PRO A 144 25.05 -14.38 -15.65
CA PRO A 144 25.97 -15.44 -15.30
C PRO A 144 25.30 -16.28 -14.22
N ILE A 145 25.09 -17.56 -14.49
CA ILE A 145 24.68 -18.55 -13.49
C ILE A 145 25.85 -18.67 -12.52
N ALA A 146 25.80 -17.91 -11.43
CA ALA A 146 26.70 -18.05 -10.31
C ALA A 146 26.42 -19.40 -9.64
N THR A 147 27.23 -20.40 -9.98
CA THR A 147 27.31 -21.68 -9.29
C THR A 147 27.75 -21.46 -7.85
N GLY A 148 26.87 -21.80 -6.90
CA GLY A 148 27.26 -22.31 -5.58
C GLY A 148 27.80 -21.30 -4.56
N GLN A 149 27.07 -20.21 -4.27
CA GLN A 149 27.22 -19.56 -2.97
C GLN A 149 26.38 -20.38 -1.98
N ALA A 150 27.05 -21.05 -1.03
CA ALA A 150 26.37 -21.76 0.05
C ALA A 150 25.31 -20.82 0.66
N ALA A 151 24.04 -21.24 0.65
CA ALA A 151 22.96 -20.43 1.19
C ALA A 151 23.32 -20.11 2.65
N SER A 152 23.61 -18.83 2.92
CA SER A 152 23.86 -18.37 4.28
C SER A 152 22.64 -18.75 5.13
N ALA A 153 22.92 -19.41 6.25
CA ALA A 153 21.88 -19.94 7.12
C ALA A 153 20.97 -18.81 7.59
N LEU A 154 19.69 -19.10 7.82
CA LEU A 154 18.73 -18.11 8.32
C LEU A 154 19.28 -17.34 9.52
N ALA A 155 19.93 -18.05 10.46
CA ALA A 155 20.51 -17.51 11.68
C ALA A 155 21.56 -16.41 11.43
N ASP A 156 22.31 -16.47 10.32
CA ASP A 156 23.36 -15.48 10.02
C ASP A 156 22.78 -14.15 9.50
N ARG A 157 21.50 -14.16 9.10
CA ARG A 157 20.82 -13.07 8.39
C ARG A 157 19.51 -12.66 9.05
N HIS A 158 19.26 -13.16 10.26
CA HIS A 158 18.04 -12.93 11.02
C HIS A 158 18.40 -12.48 12.42
N ASP A 159 18.21 -11.19 12.67
CA ASP A 159 18.39 -10.58 13.98
C ASP A 159 17.02 -10.43 14.68
N ILE A 160 17.01 -10.54 16.01
CA ILE A 160 15.80 -10.35 16.82
C ILE A 160 16.07 -9.28 17.88
N VAL A 161 15.15 -8.33 18.01
CA VAL A 161 15.17 -7.27 19.03
C VAL A 161 13.80 -7.10 19.65
N SER A 162 13.79 -6.55 20.86
CA SER A 162 12.56 -6.41 21.63
C SER A 162 12.31 -4.97 22.03
N GLY A 163 11.12 -4.48 21.71
CA GLY A 163 10.69 -3.13 22.01
C GLY A 163 11.30 -2.04 21.12
N TYR A 164 10.73 -0.84 21.26
CA TYR A 164 11.06 0.31 20.43
C TYR A 164 12.51 0.77 20.58
N ALA A 165 13.01 0.87 21.82
CA ALA A 165 14.35 1.37 22.08
C ALA A 165 15.45 0.49 21.45
N ALA A 166 15.31 -0.84 21.53
CA ALA A 166 16.27 -1.76 20.91
C ALA A 166 16.20 -1.69 19.38
N ALA A 167 14.99 -1.64 18.81
CA ALA A 167 14.81 -1.47 17.36
C ALA A 167 15.48 -0.18 16.84
N MET A 168 15.27 0.95 17.52
CA MET A 168 15.87 2.22 17.10
C MET A 168 17.40 2.22 17.25
N ARG A 169 17.94 1.57 18.29
CA ARG A 169 19.38 1.38 18.45
C ARG A 169 19.97 0.53 17.32
N TYR A 170 19.31 -0.57 16.96
CA TYR A 170 19.69 -1.40 15.83
C TYR A 170 19.74 -0.57 14.54
N LEU A 171 18.66 0.15 14.22
CA LEU A 171 18.57 0.96 12.99
C LEU A 171 19.58 2.12 12.96
N ALA A 172 19.93 2.69 14.11
CA ALA A 172 20.96 3.73 14.19
C ALA A 172 22.36 3.20 13.85
N ASN A 173 22.65 1.95 14.24
CA ASN A 173 23.93 1.29 14.04
C ASN A 173 24.01 0.49 12.74
N TYR A 174 22.87 0.18 12.13
CA TYR A 174 22.81 -0.56 10.88
C TYR A 174 23.55 0.18 9.76
N ARG A 175 24.49 -0.51 9.12
CA ARG A 175 25.24 -0.03 7.98
C ARG A 175 25.22 -1.10 6.90
N VAL A 176 24.91 -0.69 5.68
CA VAL A 176 25.03 -1.58 4.53
C VAL A 176 26.50 -1.63 4.14
N PRO A 177 27.13 -2.81 4.02
CA PRO A 177 28.52 -2.90 3.59
C PRO A 177 28.75 -2.20 2.25
N GLU A 178 29.93 -1.59 2.08
CA GLU A 178 30.27 -0.92 0.82
C GLU A 178 30.28 -1.92 -0.33
N GLY A 179 29.72 -1.53 -1.49
CA GLY A 179 29.56 -2.41 -2.65
C GLY A 179 28.50 -3.51 -2.49
N SER A 180 27.87 -3.65 -1.32
CA SER A 180 26.81 -4.64 -1.11
C SER A 180 25.47 -4.18 -1.66
N ASP A 181 24.67 -5.12 -2.18
CA ASP A 181 23.28 -4.96 -2.54
C ASP A 181 22.32 -5.43 -1.43
N GLU A 182 22.83 -5.60 -0.20
CA GLU A 182 22.06 -6.04 0.97
C GLU A 182 20.78 -5.21 1.18
N GLN A 183 19.70 -5.92 1.52
CA GLN A 183 18.38 -5.36 1.76
C GLN A 183 17.88 -5.76 3.15
N LEU A 184 17.61 -4.76 4.00
CA LEU A 184 17.06 -4.98 5.34
C LEU A 184 15.54 -4.94 5.31
N PHE A 185 14.92 -5.97 5.90
CA PHE A 185 13.48 -6.06 6.12
C PHE A 185 13.17 -6.04 7.60
N LEU A 186 12.20 -5.23 8.00
CA LEU A 186 11.74 -5.06 9.38
C LEU A 186 10.42 -5.77 9.55
N PHE A 187 10.38 -6.74 10.47
CA PHE A 187 9.19 -7.54 10.75
C PHE A 187 8.73 -7.33 12.19
N PHE A 188 7.65 -6.60 12.35
CA PHE A 188 7.05 -6.27 13.64
C PHE A 188 6.00 -7.32 13.99
N VAL A 189 6.14 -7.96 15.14
CA VAL A 189 5.25 -9.03 15.62
C VAL A 189 4.87 -8.83 17.08
N CYS A 190 3.90 -9.61 17.53
CA CYS A 190 3.45 -9.63 18.91
C CYS A 190 4.63 -9.94 19.85
N GLY A 191 4.80 -9.11 20.88
CA GLY A 191 5.76 -9.33 21.95
C GLY A 191 5.14 -9.20 23.33
N ASP A 192 5.95 -9.19 24.37
CA ASP A 192 5.56 -8.78 25.72
C ASP A 192 6.58 -7.82 26.34
N GLU A 193 6.35 -7.49 27.61
CA GLU A 193 7.17 -6.59 28.43
C GLU A 193 8.55 -7.17 28.74
N ASN A 194 8.69 -8.50 28.72
CA ASN A 194 9.97 -9.20 28.89
C ASN A 194 10.76 -9.30 27.58
N GLY A 195 10.16 -8.89 26.47
CA GLY A 195 10.75 -8.92 25.16
C GLY A 195 10.70 -10.28 24.48
N GLU A 196 9.82 -11.18 24.92
CA GLU A 196 9.59 -12.46 24.25
C GLU A 196 8.55 -12.32 23.14
N GLN A 197 8.64 -13.20 22.12
CA GLN A 197 7.59 -13.28 21.11
C GLN A 197 6.36 -13.91 21.75
N THR A 198 5.21 -13.28 21.59
CA THR A 198 3.96 -13.79 22.16
C THR A 198 2.93 -14.12 21.09
N THR A 199 1.87 -14.80 21.53
CA THR A 199 0.82 -15.35 20.66
C THR A 199 -0.53 -14.67 20.88
N TRP A 200 -0.56 -13.50 21.55
CA TRP A 200 -1.81 -12.81 21.91
C TRP A 200 -2.66 -12.37 20.70
N ARG A 201 -2.09 -12.41 19.49
CA ARG A 201 -2.85 -12.56 18.23
C ARG A 201 -2.38 -13.79 17.47
N ARG A 202 -3.34 -14.61 17.04
CA ARG A 202 -3.09 -15.75 16.15
C ARG A 202 -2.37 -15.34 14.84
N VAL A 203 -2.78 -14.22 14.23
CA VAL A 203 -2.16 -13.72 12.98
C VAL A 203 -0.67 -13.43 13.14
N CYS A 204 -0.18 -13.05 14.33
CA CYS A 204 1.26 -12.90 14.58
C CYS A 204 1.99 -14.25 14.48
N VAL A 205 1.40 -15.31 15.00
CA VAL A 205 1.98 -16.67 14.96
C VAL A 205 2.05 -17.18 13.52
N ASP A 206 0.92 -17.10 12.82
CA ASP A 206 0.81 -17.56 11.43
C ASP A 206 1.73 -16.76 10.50
N ALA A 207 1.81 -15.44 10.71
CA ALA A 207 2.71 -14.56 9.97
C ALA A 207 4.17 -14.89 10.25
N SER A 208 4.58 -15.08 11.51
CA SER A 208 5.98 -15.40 11.83
C SER A 208 6.42 -16.70 11.16
N LYS A 209 5.59 -17.74 11.24
CA LYS A 209 5.88 -19.02 10.58
C LYS A 209 6.11 -18.83 9.08
N LEU A 210 5.20 -18.12 8.40
CA LEU A 210 5.29 -17.93 6.96
C LEU A 210 6.46 -17.01 6.56
N VAL A 211 6.66 -15.90 7.28
CA VAL A 211 7.74 -14.96 7.00
C VAL A 211 9.10 -15.64 7.14
N TYR A 212 9.33 -16.43 8.19
CA TYR A 212 10.60 -17.14 8.38
C TYR A 212 10.82 -18.20 7.29
N ASP A 213 9.78 -18.98 6.94
CA ASP A 213 9.87 -19.99 5.87
C ASP A 213 10.17 -19.37 4.50
N VAL A 214 9.49 -18.29 4.14
CA VAL A 214 9.72 -17.59 2.85
C VAL A 214 11.05 -16.85 2.86
N PHE A 215 11.43 -16.20 3.96
CA PHE A 215 12.68 -15.47 4.07
C PHE A 215 13.91 -16.38 4.03
N ALA A 216 13.84 -17.58 4.62
CA ALA A 216 14.91 -18.57 4.55
C ALA A 216 15.25 -18.96 3.09
N LYS A 217 14.27 -18.86 2.19
CA LYS A 217 14.40 -19.11 0.74
C LYS A 217 14.72 -17.86 -0.08
N SER A 218 14.81 -16.70 0.58
CA SER A 218 15.11 -15.42 -0.08
C SER A 218 16.61 -15.29 -0.38
N PRO A 219 17.00 -14.42 -1.34
CA PRO A 219 18.40 -14.18 -1.69
C PRO A 219 19.29 -13.96 -0.47
N ALA A 220 20.51 -14.52 -0.49
CA ALA A 220 21.46 -14.47 0.62
C ALA A 220 21.87 -13.04 1.04
N ARG A 221 21.69 -12.04 0.15
CA ARG A 221 21.89 -10.62 0.45
C ARG A 221 20.81 -10.02 1.37
N ASN A 222 19.68 -10.68 1.55
CA ASN A 222 18.61 -10.12 2.37
C ASN A 222 18.93 -10.33 3.86
N ARG A 223 18.56 -9.35 4.68
CA ARG A 223 18.62 -9.40 6.15
C ARG A 223 17.23 -9.16 6.73
N LEU A 224 16.86 -9.92 7.77
CA LEU A 224 15.59 -9.79 8.48
C LEU A 224 15.86 -9.32 9.91
N LEU A 225 15.20 -8.26 10.33
CA LEU A 225 15.11 -7.85 11.72
C LEU A 225 13.70 -8.14 12.22
N THR A 226 13.55 -9.11 13.11
CA THR A 226 12.29 -9.32 13.83
C THR A 226 12.26 -8.44 15.07
N ILE A 227 11.15 -7.72 15.24
CA ILE A 227 10.90 -6.81 16.34
C ILE A 227 9.71 -7.33 17.13
N HIS A 228 9.95 -7.81 18.36
CA HIS A 228 8.88 -8.09 19.31
C HIS A 228 8.33 -6.74 19.79
N ALA A 229 7.18 -6.35 19.24
CA ALA A 229 6.76 -4.96 19.20
C ALA A 229 5.86 -4.54 20.37
N GLY A 230 5.87 -5.31 21.47
CA GLY A 230 5.13 -5.01 22.70
C GLY A 230 3.86 -5.83 22.91
N SER A 231 3.26 -5.65 24.08
CA SER A 231 2.12 -6.41 24.60
C SER A 231 0.79 -5.99 23.98
N LYS A 232 -0.28 -6.75 24.24
CA LYS A 232 -1.65 -6.35 23.86
C LYS A 232 -2.01 -4.95 24.40
N GLN A 233 -1.54 -4.61 25.61
CA GLN A 233 -1.82 -3.32 26.23
C GLN A 233 -1.12 -2.17 25.47
N ASP A 234 0.12 -2.37 25.02
CA ASP A 234 0.86 -1.38 24.22
C ASP A 234 0.15 -1.04 22.91
N TRP A 235 -0.55 -2.02 22.33
CA TRP A 235 -1.27 -1.87 21.06
C TRP A 235 -2.74 -1.45 21.22
N SER A 236 -3.21 -1.23 22.45
CA SER A 236 -4.53 -0.64 22.72
C SER A 236 -4.61 0.87 22.42
N ALA A 237 -3.45 1.53 22.30
CA ALA A 237 -3.32 2.95 22.02
C ALA A 237 -2.12 3.25 21.10
N ALA A 238 -1.96 4.53 20.72
CA ALA A 238 -0.84 4.96 19.89
C ALA A 238 0.50 4.90 20.66
N ASN A 239 1.22 3.79 20.51
CA ASN A 239 2.56 3.56 21.08
C ASN A 239 3.68 4.28 20.30
N ALA A 240 4.94 4.02 20.70
CA ALA A 240 6.11 4.66 20.09
C ALA A 240 6.27 4.30 18.60
N PHE A 241 6.07 3.04 18.21
CA PHE A 241 6.11 2.64 16.80
C PHE A 241 5.03 3.31 15.95
N PHE A 242 3.84 3.51 16.52
CA PHE A 242 2.74 4.24 15.86
C PHE A 242 3.09 5.72 15.64
N LYS A 243 3.76 6.33 16.61
CA LYS A 243 4.08 7.76 16.60
C LYS A 243 5.34 8.07 15.77
N ASP A 244 6.25 7.11 15.63
CA ASP A 244 7.51 7.28 14.90
C ASP A 244 7.33 7.80 13.47
N GLY A 245 8.18 8.76 13.08
CA GLY A 245 8.10 9.46 11.81
C GLY A 245 8.54 8.62 10.61
N ASP A 246 9.46 7.68 10.81
CA ASP A 246 10.11 6.88 9.77
C ASP A 246 9.43 5.53 9.58
N LEU A 247 9.08 4.86 10.68
CA LEU A 247 8.45 3.54 10.70
C LEU A 247 6.92 3.65 10.53
N LYS A 248 6.29 4.49 11.36
CA LYS A 248 4.84 4.74 11.40
C LYS A 248 4.02 3.44 11.34
N VAL A 249 4.30 2.50 12.23
CA VAL A 249 3.65 1.18 12.28
C VAL A 249 2.34 1.30 13.05
N LYS A 250 1.21 1.21 12.35
CA LYS A 250 -0.11 1.39 12.97
C LYS A 250 -0.75 0.10 13.49
N MET A 251 -0.23 -1.05 13.06
CA MET A 251 -0.78 -2.36 13.36
C MET A 251 0.32 -3.42 13.22
N ILE A 252 0.13 -4.55 13.89
CA ILE A 252 1.01 -5.72 13.81
C ILE A 252 0.20 -7.00 13.60
N PRO A 253 0.73 -8.01 12.88
CA PRO A 253 2.06 -8.03 12.30
C PRO A 253 2.22 -7.06 11.14
N ALA A 254 3.44 -6.57 10.93
CA ALA A 254 3.77 -5.70 9.81
C ALA A 254 5.17 -6.01 9.29
N LEU A 255 5.35 -5.96 7.98
CA LEU A 255 6.61 -6.21 7.30
C LEU A 255 6.91 -5.04 6.37
N MET A 256 8.14 -4.55 6.32
CA MET A 256 8.54 -3.48 5.39
C MET A 256 10.03 -3.53 5.08
N GLN A 257 10.44 -2.96 3.95
CA GLN A 257 11.85 -2.74 3.63
C GLN A 257 12.36 -1.44 4.26
N TRP A 258 13.58 -1.47 4.80
CA TRP A 258 14.33 -0.31 5.27
C TRP A 258 15.41 0.07 4.26
N HIS A 259 15.51 1.37 3.96
CA HIS A 259 16.47 1.90 2.98
C HIS A 259 17.63 2.68 3.60
N GLY A 260 17.63 2.87 4.92
CA GLY A 260 18.74 3.52 5.62
C GLY A 260 19.97 2.61 5.73
N GLY A 261 21.08 3.19 6.21
CA GLY A 261 22.31 2.45 6.47
C GLY A 261 23.41 2.63 5.41
N ARG A 262 23.10 3.22 4.25
CA ARG A 262 24.11 3.72 3.31
C ARG A 262 24.48 5.18 3.63
N PRO A 263 25.70 5.64 3.33
CA PRO A 263 26.06 7.05 3.44
C PRO A 263 25.08 7.94 2.67
N GLY A 264 24.53 8.97 3.34
CA GLY A 264 23.55 9.89 2.76
C GLY A 264 22.15 9.33 2.54
N ALA A 265 21.89 8.04 2.82
CA ALA A 265 20.57 7.47 2.67
C ALA A 265 19.59 8.03 3.72
N LYS A 266 18.39 8.40 3.26
CA LYS A 266 17.29 8.76 4.15
C LYS A 266 16.79 7.54 4.91
N ARG A 267 16.16 7.80 6.06
CA ARG A 267 15.49 6.79 6.90
C ARG A 267 14.15 6.34 6.30
N ALA A 268 14.19 5.93 5.03
CA ALA A 268 13.01 5.62 4.24
C ALA A 268 12.54 4.17 4.42
N THR A 269 11.24 3.96 4.23
CA THR A 269 10.60 2.64 4.24
C THR A 269 9.68 2.47 3.04
N SER A 270 9.61 1.25 2.50
CA SER A 270 8.70 0.88 1.40
C SER A 270 8.19 -0.55 1.54
N GLY A 271 7.29 -0.96 0.64
CA GLY A 271 6.83 -2.35 0.57
C GLY A 271 6.14 -2.82 1.84
N MET A 272 5.36 -1.95 2.49
CA MET A 272 4.74 -2.28 3.77
C MET A 272 3.55 -3.23 3.56
N ILE A 273 3.61 -4.41 4.17
CA ILE A 273 2.54 -5.41 4.21
C ILE A 273 2.08 -5.53 5.67
N ILE A 274 0.78 -5.63 5.89
CA ILE A 274 0.17 -5.60 7.22
C ILE A 274 -0.78 -6.78 7.43
N GLU A 275 -0.88 -7.23 8.68
CA GLU A 275 -1.88 -8.18 9.18
C GLU A 275 -2.06 -9.40 8.27
N GLU A 276 -3.29 -9.71 7.84
CA GLU A 276 -3.56 -10.92 7.07
C GLU A 276 -2.95 -10.87 5.66
N SER A 277 -2.62 -9.69 5.12
CA SER A 277 -1.95 -9.60 3.81
C SER A 277 -0.55 -10.23 3.85
N ILE A 278 0.08 -10.34 5.02
CA ILE A 278 1.34 -11.09 5.19
C ILE A 278 1.14 -12.57 4.89
N LEU A 279 -0.06 -13.12 5.13
CA LEU A 279 -0.35 -14.53 4.91
C LEU A 279 -0.48 -14.90 3.42
N TYR A 280 -0.49 -13.91 2.52
CA TYR A 280 -0.48 -14.14 1.08
C TYR A 280 0.96 -14.38 0.59
N GLU A 281 1.39 -15.64 0.63
CA GLU A 281 2.77 -16.07 0.33
C GLU A 281 3.36 -15.47 -0.97
N PRO A 282 2.63 -15.39 -2.11
CA PRO A 282 3.23 -14.85 -3.33
C PRO A 282 3.64 -13.37 -3.21
N LEU A 283 2.93 -12.57 -2.40
CA LEU A 283 3.30 -11.18 -2.14
C LEU A 283 4.56 -11.09 -1.26
N LEU A 284 4.73 -12.00 -0.29
CA LEU A 284 5.96 -12.07 0.51
C LEU A 284 7.16 -12.46 -0.36
N ARG A 285 6.99 -13.47 -1.22
CA ARG A 285 8.00 -13.88 -2.20
C ARG A 285 8.37 -12.74 -3.14
N TYR A 286 7.38 -11.96 -3.58
CA TYR A 286 7.60 -10.78 -4.40
C TYR A 286 8.40 -9.70 -3.65
N LEU A 287 8.03 -9.38 -2.41
CA LEU A 287 8.73 -8.41 -1.57
C LEU A 287 10.18 -8.81 -1.31
N PHE A 288 10.43 -10.06 -0.93
CA PHE A 288 11.77 -10.58 -0.66
C PHE A 288 12.56 -10.93 -1.93
N LYS A 289 11.92 -10.89 -3.11
CA LYS A 289 12.51 -11.24 -4.40
C LYS A 289 13.08 -12.66 -4.42
N ASN A 290 12.31 -13.62 -3.93
CA ASN A 290 12.68 -15.02 -3.92
C ASN A 290 12.92 -15.53 -5.36
N GLN A 291 13.94 -16.38 -5.52
CA GLN A 291 14.37 -16.93 -6.82
C GLN A 291 14.45 -18.45 -6.82
N ASP A 292 14.21 -19.10 -5.67
CA ASP A 292 14.24 -20.55 -5.50
C ASP A 292 13.15 -21.25 -6.32
N VAL A 293 11.95 -20.67 -6.35
CA VAL A 293 10.80 -21.13 -7.14
C VAL A 293 10.19 -19.92 -7.84
N PRO A 294 10.18 -19.88 -9.18
CA PRO A 294 9.52 -18.80 -9.92
C PRO A 294 8.02 -18.74 -9.63
N ASP A 295 7.47 -17.55 -9.39
CA ASP A 295 6.01 -17.37 -9.33
C ASP A 295 5.45 -17.53 -10.76
N PRO A 296 4.60 -18.54 -11.03
CA PRO A 296 4.06 -18.78 -12.37
C PRO A 296 3.18 -17.63 -12.88
N LEU A 297 2.66 -16.76 -12.01
CA LEU A 297 1.92 -15.55 -12.40
C LEU A 297 2.85 -14.42 -12.84
N LEU A 298 4.11 -14.46 -12.41
CA LEU A 298 5.15 -13.47 -12.72
C LEU A 298 6.20 -14.00 -13.71
N ALA A 299 5.89 -15.09 -14.41
CA ALA A 299 6.78 -15.63 -15.45
C ALA A 299 7.15 -14.52 -16.46
N PRO A 300 8.42 -14.42 -16.91
CA PRO A 300 8.90 -13.30 -17.73
C PRO A 300 8.00 -12.99 -18.93
N GLU A 301 7.54 -14.02 -19.65
CA GLU A 301 6.66 -13.89 -20.80
C GLU A 301 5.28 -13.30 -20.47
N LYS A 302 4.79 -13.49 -19.24
CA LYS A 302 3.52 -12.94 -18.77
C LYS A 302 3.62 -11.48 -18.36
N ILE A 303 4.79 -11.02 -17.92
CA ILE A 303 4.99 -9.66 -17.42
C ILE A 303 5.71 -8.74 -18.42
N ALA A 304 6.41 -9.29 -19.43
CA ALA A 304 7.26 -8.53 -20.35
C ALA A 304 6.55 -7.40 -21.10
N SER A 305 5.25 -7.54 -21.38
CA SER A 305 4.45 -6.53 -22.07
C SER A 305 3.67 -5.60 -21.15
N LYS A 306 3.78 -5.77 -19.83
CA LYS A 306 3.09 -4.94 -18.83
C LYS A 306 4.02 -3.83 -18.37
N GLU A 307 3.49 -2.63 -18.23
CA GLU A 307 4.29 -1.46 -17.89
C GLU A 307 3.74 -0.75 -16.65
N ILE A 308 4.64 -0.36 -15.74
CA ILE A 308 4.31 0.55 -14.64
C ILE A 308 5.02 1.88 -14.89
N VAL A 309 4.24 2.94 -15.07
CA VAL A 309 4.74 4.31 -15.24
C VAL A 309 4.54 5.06 -13.94
N VAL A 310 5.58 5.71 -13.43
CA VAL A 310 5.50 6.51 -12.19
C VAL A 310 5.57 7.99 -12.51
N LEU A 311 4.53 8.74 -12.15
CA LEU A 311 4.44 10.18 -12.35
C LEU A 311 4.40 10.90 -11.00
N LYS A 312 5.00 12.07 -10.92
CA LYS A 312 5.03 12.90 -9.70
C LYS A 312 4.33 14.22 -9.93
N GLY A 313 3.27 14.48 -9.17
CA GLY A 313 2.52 15.74 -9.19
C GLY A 313 1.50 15.85 -10.33
N TYR A 314 0.59 16.81 -10.16
CA TYR A 314 -0.54 17.04 -11.05
C TYR A 314 -0.11 17.41 -12.48
N LYS A 315 0.86 18.31 -12.62
CA LYS A 315 1.36 18.77 -13.92
C LYS A 315 1.87 17.61 -14.79
N ASN A 316 2.66 16.71 -14.22
CA ASN A 316 3.20 15.56 -14.96
C ASN A 316 2.11 14.54 -15.30
N TYR A 317 1.13 14.35 -14.41
CA TYR A 317 -0.06 13.56 -14.72
C TYR A 317 -0.82 14.12 -15.93
N ARG A 318 -1.13 15.42 -15.95
CA ARG A 318 -1.84 16.06 -17.05
C ARG A 318 -1.07 16.02 -18.35
N LEU A 319 0.22 16.38 -18.34
CA LEU A 319 1.08 16.28 -19.52
C LEU A 319 1.10 14.85 -20.10
N TYR A 320 1.11 13.83 -19.25
CA TYR A 320 1.12 12.45 -19.69
C TYR A 320 -0.22 12.01 -20.30
N ILE A 321 -1.33 12.24 -19.60
CA ILE A 321 -2.68 11.83 -20.05
C ILE A 321 -3.10 12.62 -21.29
N ASP A 322 -2.97 13.95 -21.25
CA ASP A 322 -3.38 14.81 -22.35
C ASP A 322 -2.47 14.60 -23.58
N GLY A 323 -1.18 14.30 -23.36
CA GLY A 323 -0.23 13.97 -24.42
C GLY A 323 -0.56 12.67 -25.15
N ILE A 324 -0.93 11.61 -24.42
CA ILE A 324 -1.41 10.36 -25.03
C ILE A 324 -2.71 10.59 -25.79
N ALA A 325 -3.63 11.37 -25.21
CA ALA A 325 -4.94 11.63 -25.82
C ALA A 325 -4.81 12.44 -27.13
N ALA A 326 -3.89 13.39 -27.18
CA ALA A 326 -3.60 14.17 -28.38
C ALA A 326 -3.00 13.32 -29.51
N GLY A 327 -2.21 12.29 -29.18
CA GLY A 327 -1.59 11.37 -30.14
C GLY A 327 -0.48 11.98 -30.99
N GLU A 328 0.01 13.17 -30.65
CA GLU A 328 1.00 13.92 -31.44
C GLU A 328 2.45 13.51 -31.11
N ASN A 329 2.67 12.97 -29.91
CA ASN A 329 4.00 12.57 -29.45
C ASN A 329 4.21 11.06 -29.64
N PRO A 330 5.10 10.63 -30.56
CA PRO A 330 5.34 9.21 -30.82
C PRO A 330 5.95 8.46 -29.62
N SER A 331 6.52 9.18 -28.65
CA SER A 331 7.06 8.62 -27.41
C SER A 331 6.00 8.47 -26.30
N LEU A 332 4.80 9.00 -26.48
CA LEU A 332 3.68 8.89 -25.53
C LEU A 332 2.50 8.20 -26.22
N THR A 333 2.54 6.87 -26.24
CA THR A 333 1.50 6.05 -26.86
C THR A 333 0.52 5.52 -25.83
N ALA A 334 -0.71 5.21 -26.26
CA ALA A 334 -1.63 4.42 -25.46
C ALA A 334 -1.09 2.99 -25.28
N SER A 335 -1.46 2.35 -24.18
CA SER A 335 -1.17 0.93 -23.96
C SER A 335 -2.00 0.06 -24.91
N ILE A 336 -1.44 -1.08 -25.32
CA ILE A 336 -2.17 -2.06 -26.14
C ILE A 336 -3.31 -2.69 -25.33
N GLY A 337 -3.05 -2.98 -24.05
CA GLY A 337 -4.05 -3.46 -23.10
C GLY A 337 -4.68 -2.34 -22.26
N PRO A 338 -5.55 -2.71 -21.30
CA PRO A 338 -6.16 -1.77 -20.37
C PRO A 338 -5.14 -0.89 -19.65
N MET A 339 -5.50 0.39 -19.49
CA MET A 339 -4.75 1.35 -18.70
C MET A 339 -5.43 1.56 -17.35
N PHE A 340 -4.65 1.54 -16.28
CA PHE A 340 -5.10 1.79 -14.92
C PHE A 340 -4.38 3.00 -14.37
N LEU A 341 -5.11 3.92 -13.73
CA LEU A 341 -4.55 5.09 -13.06
C LEU A 341 -4.62 4.87 -11.56
N PHE A 342 -3.48 4.78 -10.87
CA PHE A 342 -3.40 4.57 -9.43
C PHE A 342 -2.75 5.76 -8.73
N LEU A 343 -3.57 6.57 -8.08
CA LEU A 343 -3.14 7.74 -7.33
C LEU A 343 -2.79 7.37 -5.89
N ILE A 344 -1.58 7.72 -5.49
CA ILE A 344 -1.07 7.55 -4.14
C ILE A 344 -0.59 8.89 -3.58
N ALA A 345 -0.35 8.92 -2.27
CA ALA A 345 0.30 10.06 -1.62
C ALA A 345 1.67 10.34 -2.26
N GLY A 346 2.12 11.59 -2.22
CA GLY A 346 3.52 11.91 -2.40
C GLY A 346 4.37 11.50 -1.19
N ARG A 347 5.67 11.73 -1.31
CA ARG A 347 6.68 11.32 -0.32
C ARG A 347 7.09 12.48 0.58
N LEU A 348 7.31 12.19 1.86
CA LEU A 348 7.78 13.16 2.84
C LEU A 348 9.23 13.55 2.55
N GLY A 349 9.55 14.84 2.56
CA GLY A 349 10.89 15.31 2.16
C GLY A 349 12.03 14.79 3.04
N ASN A 350 11.78 14.56 4.33
CA ASN A 350 12.78 14.14 5.32
C ASN A 350 13.13 12.65 5.24
N ASN A 351 12.20 11.78 4.84
CA ASN A 351 12.41 10.32 4.87
C ASN A 351 11.83 9.55 3.69
N ASP A 352 11.39 10.21 2.62
CA ASP A 352 10.82 9.64 1.39
C ASP A 352 9.68 8.62 1.57
N ARG A 353 9.13 8.52 2.78
CA ARG A 353 7.97 7.69 3.08
C ARG A 353 6.71 8.36 2.56
N LEU A 354 5.78 7.58 2.02
CA LEU A 354 4.44 8.07 1.67
C LEU A 354 3.73 8.60 2.93
N TRP A 355 3.18 9.80 2.89
CA TRP A 355 2.51 10.37 4.07
C TRP A 355 1.20 9.66 4.42
N CYS A 356 0.52 9.08 3.43
CA CYS A 356 -0.73 8.33 3.63
C CYS A 356 -0.42 6.88 4.04
N PRO A 357 -0.85 6.43 5.23
CA PRO A 357 -0.64 5.04 5.66
C PRO A 357 -1.28 4.03 4.71
N TYR A 358 -2.51 4.27 4.26
CA TYR A 358 -3.21 3.37 3.35
C TYR A 358 -2.49 3.23 1.99
N CYS A 359 -1.83 4.29 1.51
CA CYS A 359 -0.99 4.20 0.31
C CYS A 359 0.22 3.29 0.53
N ARG A 360 0.83 3.32 1.73
CA ARG A 360 1.97 2.44 2.06
C ARG A 360 1.58 0.98 2.04
N TYR A 361 0.40 0.64 2.55
CA TYR A 361 -0.13 -0.73 2.57
C TYR A 361 -0.50 -1.23 1.18
N SER A 362 -0.85 -0.32 0.29
CA SER A 362 -1.39 -0.64 -1.03
C SER A 362 -0.33 -0.71 -2.12
N GLU A 363 0.78 0.05 -1.99
CA GLU A 363 1.75 0.23 -3.08
C GLU A 363 2.27 -1.10 -3.64
N ILE A 364 2.79 -1.97 -2.77
CA ILE A 364 3.35 -3.25 -3.22
C ILE A 364 2.28 -4.28 -3.57
N SER A 365 1.15 -4.28 -2.87
CA SER A 365 0.03 -5.20 -3.14
C SER A 365 -0.57 -4.94 -4.52
N VAL A 366 -0.77 -3.67 -4.90
CA VAL A 366 -1.25 -3.28 -6.24
C VAL A 366 -0.21 -3.57 -7.32
N GLU A 367 1.07 -3.30 -7.05
CA GLU A 367 2.15 -3.59 -7.99
C GLU A 367 2.23 -5.09 -8.33
N TYR A 368 2.27 -5.94 -7.29
CA TYR A 368 2.23 -7.39 -7.46
C TYR A 368 0.98 -7.82 -8.23
N ALA A 369 -0.20 -7.35 -7.80
CA ALA A 369 -1.46 -7.75 -8.42
C ALA A 369 -1.56 -7.32 -9.89
N PHE A 370 -1.02 -6.16 -10.25
CA PHE A 370 -0.96 -5.73 -11.65
C PHE A 370 -0.14 -6.70 -12.49
N TYR A 371 1.08 -7.02 -12.05
CA TYR A 371 1.92 -7.99 -12.79
C TYR A 371 1.31 -9.38 -12.81
N ALA A 372 0.69 -9.83 -11.72
CA ALA A 372 0.10 -11.16 -11.61
C ALA A 372 -1.20 -11.32 -12.42
N PHE A 373 -2.05 -10.28 -12.49
CA PHE A 373 -3.44 -10.44 -12.92
C PHE A 373 -3.86 -9.58 -14.12
N ALA A 374 -3.19 -8.46 -14.40
CA ALA A 374 -3.55 -7.65 -15.56
C ALA A 374 -3.27 -8.42 -16.86
N PRO A 375 -4.02 -8.21 -17.95
CA PRO A 375 -3.74 -8.85 -19.22
C PRO A 375 -2.43 -8.32 -19.85
N PRO A 376 -1.82 -9.04 -20.80
CA PRO A 376 -0.67 -8.56 -21.57
C PRO A 376 -0.92 -7.19 -22.21
N GLY A 377 0.13 -6.38 -22.35
CA GLY A 377 0.05 -5.03 -22.93
C GLY A 377 -0.57 -3.96 -22.01
N SER A 378 -1.01 -4.33 -20.79
CA SER A 378 -1.61 -3.39 -19.85
C SER A 378 -0.61 -2.38 -19.31
N ARG A 379 -1.10 -1.23 -18.87
CA ARG A 379 -0.28 -0.21 -18.20
C ARG A 379 -0.89 0.25 -16.87
N LEU A 380 -0.08 0.31 -15.83
CA LEU A 380 -0.41 0.95 -14.56
C LEU A 380 0.32 2.28 -14.44
N VAL A 381 -0.42 3.38 -14.52
CA VAL A 381 0.09 4.72 -14.27
C VAL A 381 -0.05 5.04 -12.78
N LYS A 382 1.05 4.90 -12.04
CA LYS A 382 1.14 5.23 -10.62
C LYS A 382 1.46 6.72 -10.45
N VAL A 383 0.56 7.47 -9.83
CA VAL A 383 0.73 8.92 -9.65
C VAL A 383 0.93 9.27 -8.18
N GLU A 384 2.13 9.75 -7.85
CA GLU A 384 2.41 10.36 -6.56
C GLU A 384 1.85 11.79 -6.54
N THR A 385 0.82 12.04 -5.73
CA THR A 385 0.04 13.28 -5.75
C THR A 385 0.80 14.49 -5.18
N VAL A 386 0.60 14.81 -3.90
CA VAL A 386 1.27 15.92 -3.18
C VAL A 386 2.08 15.36 -2.03
N ASN A 387 3.12 16.06 -1.59
CA ASN A 387 4.09 15.54 -0.63
C ASN A 387 3.68 15.67 0.85
N SER A 388 2.51 16.25 1.15
CA SER A 388 2.01 16.34 2.53
C SER A 388 0.49 16.27 2.62
N TYR A 389 0.01 15.78 3.76
CA TYR A 389 -1.41 15.79 4.07
C TYR A 389 -1.99 17.21 4.19
N ALA A 390 -1.21 18.17 4.66
CA ALA A 390 -1.62 19.57 4.74
C ALA A 390 -1.91 20.15 3.35
N THR A 391 -0.99 19.92 2.39
CA THR A 391 -1.18 20.31 0.98
C THR A 391 -2.39 19.60 0.38
N TRP A 392 -2.57 18.30 0.65
CA TRP A 392 -3.71 17.53 0.14
C TRP A 392 -5.07 18.08 0.59
N LYS A 393 -5.13 18.56 1.83
CA LYS A 393 -6.34 19.14 2.41
C LYS A 393 -6.64 20.56 1.92
N ASN A 394 -5.67 21.28 1.38
CA ASN A 394 -5.88 22.63 0.90
C ASN A 394 -6.90 22.60 -0.27
N PRO A 395 -8.07 23.25 -0.16
CA PRO A 395 -9.08 23.23 -1.23
C PRO A 395 -8.59 23.86 -2.55
N ALA A 396 -7.53 24.68 -2.50
CA ALA A 396 -6.95 25.32 -3.67
C ALA A 396 -5.90 24.45 -4.41
N ASN A 397 -5.61 23.22 -3.96
CA ASN A 397 -4.67 22.37 -4.70
C ASN A 397 -5.31 21.80 -5.98
N ASP A 398 -4.52 21.64 -7.03
CA ASP A 398 -4.99 21.31 -8.38
C ASP A 398 -5.87 20.04 -8.44
N TRP A 399 -5.59 19.05 -7.59
CA TRP A 399 -6.38 17.81 -7.53
C TRP A 399 -7.83 18.03 -7.11
N LYS A 400 -8.13 19.13 -6.39
CA LYS A 400 -9.49 19.48 -5.96
C LYS A 400 -10.30 20.17 -7.05
N GLY A 401 -9.63 20.81 -8.00
CA GLY A 401 -10.24 21.43 -9.18
C GLY A 401 -10.43 20.46 -10.35
N ASP A 402 -9.83 19.27 -10.31
CA ASP A 402 -9.91 18.29 -11.38
C ASP A 402 -11.33 17.68 -11.48
N THR A 403 -12.07 18.05 -12.53
CA THR A 403 -13.43 17.58 -12.80
C THR A 403 -13.47 16.24 -13.53
N SER A 404 -12.36 15.80 -14.13
CA SER A 404 -12.27 14.51 -14.84
C SER A 404 -12.14 13.35 -13.86
N LEU A 405 -11.28 13.52 -12.84
CA LEU A 405 -11.06 12.50 -11.83
C LEU A 405 -11.95 12.70 -10.59
N MET A 406 -12.12 13.94 -10.13
CA MET A 406 -12.82 14.26 -8.88
C MET A 406 -12.28 13.50 -7.65
N VAL A 407 -10.95 13.38 -7.53
CA VAL A 407 -10.27 12.58 -6.48
C VAL A 407 -10.50 13.17 -5.09
N ARG A 408 -11.07 12.38 -4.18
CA ARG A 408 -11.37 12.83 -2.80
C ARG A 408 -10.34 12.38 -1.76
N GLY A 409 -9.64 11.28 -2.02
CA GLY A 409 -8.62 10.74 -1.13
C GLY A 409 -7.55 9.96 -1.89
N VAL A 410 -6.59 9.40 -1.16
CA VAL A 410 -5.60 8.45 -1.66
C VAL A 410 -5.44 7.31 -0.64
N PRO A 411 -5.19 6.05 -1.05
CA PRO A 411 -5.03 5.60 -2.43
C PRO A 411 -6.35 5.64 -3.21
N TRP A 412 -6.25 5.80 -4.52
CA TRP A 412 -7.41 5.89 -5.42
C TRP A 412 -7.07 5.28 -6.76
N MET A 413 -8.00 4.57 -7.40
CA MET A 413 -7.75 3.91 -8.67
C MET A 413 -8.88 4.13 -9.67
N TYR A 414 -8.52 4.22 -10.95
CA TYR A 414 -9.44 4.21 -12.07
C TYR A 414 -8.99 3.20 -13.13
N ARG A 415 -9.95 2.68 -13.88
CA ARG A 415 -9.72 2.22 -15.24
C ARG A 415 -9.79 3.45 -16.16
N ALA A 416 -8.78 3.65 -16.99
CA ALA A 416 -8.71 4.75 -17.94
C ALA A 416 -9.01 4.23 -19.34
N ASN A 417 -10.03 4.79 -19.98
CA ASN A 417 -10.46 4.43 -21.33
C ASN A 417 -10.22 5.63 -22.26
N LEU A 418 -9.36 5.45 -23.26
CA LEU A 418 -9.10 6.46 -24.28
C LEU A 418 -10.18 6.38 -25.36
N ASP A 419 -10.83 7.51 -25.61
CA ASP A 419 -11.59 7.75 -26.82
C ASP A 419 -10.64 8.39 -27.84
N THR A 420 -10.26 7.64 -28.87
CA THR A 420 -9.33 8.10 -29.90
C THR A 420 -9.95 9.11 -30.86
N GLU A 421 -11.28 9.10 -31.04
CA GLU A 421 -11.99 10.05 -31.89
C GLU A 421 -12.15 11.38 -31.17
N ALA A 422 -12.61 11.34 -29.92
CA ALA A 422 -12.75 12.52 -29.07
C ALA A 422 -11.41 13.02 -28.50
N ARG A 423 -10.31 12.26 -28.69
CA ARG A 423 -8.98 12.56 -28.15
C ARG A 423 -9.02 12.87 -26.65
N SER A 424 -9.72 12.04 -25.89
CA SER A 424 -9.94 12.28 -24.46
C SER A 424 -10.03 10.99 -23.67
N PHE A 425 -9.73 11.07 -22.37
CA PHE A 425 -9.89 9.94 -21.46
C PHE A 425 -11.18 10.04 -20.66
N SER A 426 -11.85 8.91 -20.51
CA SER A 426 -12.84 8.67 -19.47
C SER A 426 -12.25 7.79 -18.37
N PHE A 427 -12.70 8.02 -17.13
CA PHE A 427 -12.15 7.36 -15.95
C PHE A 427 -13.27 6.68 -15.15
N GLU A 428 -13.20 5.36 -15.04
CA GLU A 428 -14.15 4.56 -14.28
C GLU A 428 -13.54 4.20 -12.93
N ARG A 429 -14.21 4.55 -11.84
CA ARG A 429 -13.63 4.46 -10.50
C ARG A 429 -13.58 3.00 -10.02
N VAL A 430 -12.44 2.60 -9.51
CA VAL A 430 -12.27 1.33 -8.80
C VAL A 430 -12.35 1.57 -7.29
N SER A 431 -13.10 0.72 -6.59
CA SER A 431 -13.29 0.81 -5.14
C SER A 431 -13.10 -0.55 -4.46
N GLU A 432 -11.87 -0.88 -4.08
CA GLU A 432 -11.50 -2.14 -3.44
C GLU A 432 -10.49 -1.95 -2.29
N ARG A 433 -10.21 -3.03 -1.56
CA ARG A 433 -9.09 -3.11 -0.60
C ARG A 433 -7.77 -3.27 -1.33
N PHE A 434 -7.11 -2.15 -1.64
CA PHE A 434 -5.84 -2.14 -2.37
C PHE A 434 -4.65 -2.74 -1.60
N ASP A 435 -4.77 -2.95 -0.29
CA ASP A 435 -3.79 -3.63 0.55
C ASP A 435 -3.79 -5.16 0.39
N ARG A 436 -4.74 -5.71 -0.39
CA ARG A 436 -4.95 -7.15 -0.62
C ARG A 436 -4.89 -7.47 -2.11
N PRO A 437 -3.87 -8.19 -2.61
CA PRO A 437 -3.74 -8.52 -4.03
C PRO A 437 -4.98 -9.19 -4.63
N GLU A 438 -5.58 -10.12 -3.90
CA GLU A 438 -6.74 -10.88 -4.35
C GLU A 438 -8.00 -10.02 -4.50
N ALA A 439 -8.13 -8.94 -3.73
CA ALA A 439 -9.29 -8.05 -3.81
C ALA A 439 -9.33 -7.27 -5.14
N VAL A 440 -8.17 -6.98 -5.71
CA VAL A 440 -8.03 -6.25 -6.99
C VAL A 440 -7.90 -7.16 -8.20
N ARG A 441 -7.79 -8.49 -8.02
CA ARG A 441 -7.74 -9.47 -9.11
C ARG A 441 -8.94 -9.32 -10.07
N GLY A 442 -10.13 -9.17 -9.50
CA GLY A 442 -11.39 -8.95 -10.24
C GLY A 442 -11.32 -7.81 -11.24
N ILE A 443 -10.71 -6.71 -10.79
CA ILE A 443 -10.57 -5.47 -11.54
C ILE A 443 -9.56 -5.64 -12.66
N PHE A 444 -8.37 -6.20 -12.37
CA PHE A 444 -7.33 -6.38 -13.37
C PHE A 444 -7.72 -7.39 -14.46
N GLN A 445 -8.48 -8.42 -14.12
CA GLN A 445 -8.96 -9.42 -15.07
C GLN A 445 -10.26 -9.00 -15.79
N GLY A 446 -10.86 -7.86 -15.44
CA GLY A 446 -12.00 -7.28 -16.16
C GLY A 446 -13.35 -7.95 -15.95
N TRP A 447 -13.49 -8.83 -14.95
CA TRP A 447 -14.77 -9.51 -14.60
C TRP A 447 -15.50 -8.84 -13.43
N LYS A 448 -14.83 -7.92 -12.73
CA LYS A 448 -15.46 -7.01 -11.78
C LYS A 448 -15.50 -5.61 -12.37
N ASN A 449 -16.72 -5.08 -12.53
CA ASN A 449 -16.90 -3.74 -13.08
C ASN A 449 -16.44 -2.67 -12.06
N PRO A 450 -15.78 -1.61 -12.52
CA PRO A 450 -15.65 -0.37 -11.77
C PRO A 450 -17.03 0.17 -11.33
N VAL A 451 -17.08 0.94 -10.25
CA VAL A 451 -18.32 1.41 -9.60
C VAL A 451 -18.64 2.85 -9.99
#